data_AF-A0A317YMP6-F1
#
_entry.id   AF-A0A317YMP6-F1
#
_cell.length_a   1.000
_cell.length_b   1.000
_cell.length_c   1.000
_cell.angle_alpha   90.00
_cell.angle_beta   90.00
_cell.angle_gamma   90.00
#
_symmetry.space_group_name_H-M   'P 1'
#
loop_
_entity.id
_entity.type
_entity.pdbx_description
1 polymer ?
#
loop_
_entity_poly.entity_id
_entity_poly.type
_entity_poly.pdbx_seq_one_letter_code
_entity_poly.pdbx_strand_id
1 'polypeptide(L)' 'RDRFERGANGVWVIKGSKEYLIGYIADVVREVDVENKKIIITPMEGLLD' A
#
# COMPACT_ATOMS: atom_id res chain seq x y z
N ARG A 1 -10.57 -10.21 -21.54
CA ARG A 1 -10.93 -11.04 -20.37
C ARG A 1 -9.63 -11.21 -19.59
N ASP A 2 -9.27 -10.20 -18.80
CA ASP A 2 -7.93 -10.14 -18.22
C ASP A 2 -7.87 -10.91 -16.91
N ARG A 3 -6.98 -11.90 -16.90
CA ARG A 3 -6.72 -12.78 -15.77
C ARG A 3 -5.97 -11.98 -14.71
N PHE A 4 -6.68 -11.52 -13.70
CA PHE A 4 -6.10 -11.29 -12.39
C PHE A 4 -5.96 -12.65 -11.72
N GLU A 5 -4.83 -13.32 -11.96
CA GLU A 5 -4.38 -14.40 -11.08
C GLU A 5 -4.13 -13.80 -9.70
N ARG A 6 -5.12 -13.98 -8.81
CA ARG A 6 -5.06 -13.53 -7.43
C ARG A 6 -4.08 -14.42 -6.67
N GLY A 7 -2.79 -14.12 -6.78
CA GLY A 7 -1.98 -14.05 -5.57
C GLY A 7 -2.53 -12.88 -4.76
N ALA A 8 -3.06 -13.14 -3.57
CA ALA A 8 -3.84 -12.21 -2.77
C ALA A 8 -3.02 -11.04 -2.19
N ASN A 9 -2.44 -10.18 -3.05
CA ASN A 9 -1.76 -8.97 -2.63
C ASN A 9 -2.77 -7.83 -2.66
N GLY A 10 -3.38 -7.56 -1.50
CA GLY A 10 -4.37 -6.49 -1.34
C GLY A 10 -3.77 -5.13 -1.68
N VAL A 11 -4.55 -4.29 -2.37
CA VAL A 11 -4.23 -2.86 -2.52
C VAL A 11 -4.89 -2.14 -1.36
N TRP A 12 -4.14 -1.27 -0.67
CA TRP A 12 -4.68 -0.39 0.34
C TRP A 12 -5.01 0.96 -0.28
N VAL A 13 -6.19 1.47 0.05
CA VAL A 13 -6.66 2.79 -0.37
C VAL A 13 -6.51 3.73 0.82
N ILE A 14 -5.60 4.69 0.74
CA ILE A 14 -5.48 5.74 1.74
C ILE A 14 -6.27 6.95 1.25
N LYS A 15 -7.28 7.34 2.02
CA LYS A 15 -8.11 8.53 1.76
C LYS A 15 -7.61 9.69 2.61
N GLY A 16 -6.95 10.65 1.97
CA GLY A 16 -6.53 11.93 2.56
C GLY A 16 -7.03 13.12 1.73
N SER A 17 -6.19 14.14 1.57
CA SER A 17 -6.43 15.23 0.62
C SER A 17 -6.37 14.78 -0.86
N LYS A 18 -5.67 13.67 -1.11
CA LYS A 18 -5.68 12.89 -2.34
C LYS A 18 -5.92 11.42 -1.98
N GLU A 19 -6.40 10.65 -2.94
CA GLU A 19 -6.53 9.19 -2.81
C GLU A 19 -5.23 8.53 -3.29
N TYR A 20 -4.61 7.71 -2.45
CA TYR A 20 -3.40 6.95 -2.80
C TYR A 20 -3.68 5.46 -2.81
N LEU A 21 -3.20 4.79 -3.84
CA LEU A 21 -3.25 3.34 -3.98
C LEU A 21 -1.87 2.77 -3.66
N ILE A 22 -1.79 2.07 -2.54
CA ILE A 22 -0.55 1.42 -2.11
C ILE A 22 -0.71 -0.07 -2.29
N GLY A 23 0.06 -0.63 -3.22
CA GLY A 23 0.17 -2.08 -3.35
C GLY A 23 0.85 -2.64 -2.10
N TYR A 24 0.29 -3.70 -1.51
CA TYR A 24 0.99 -4.49 -0.49
C TYR A 24 2.12 -5.28 -1.17
N ILE A 25 3.22 -4.59 -1.42
CA ILE A 25 4.50 -5.19 -1.82
C ILE A 25 5.46 -5.05 -0.64
N ALA A 26 6.21 -6.10 -0.35
CA ALA A 26 7.13 -6.15 0.78
C ALA A 26 8.16 -5.01 0.77
N ASP A 27 8.50 -4.49 -0.42
CA ASP A 27 9.40 -3.35 -0.60
C ASP A 27 8.81 -1.99 -0.16
N VAL A 28 7.49 -1.84 -0.09
CA VAL A 28 6.86 -0.56 0.29
C VAL A 28 6.56 -0.49 1.78
N VAL A 29 6.19 -1.61 2.41
CA VAL A 29 5.83 -1.64 3.84
C VAL A 29 7.08 -1.89 4.68
N ARG A 30 7.49 -0.89 5.46
CA ARG A 30 8.66 -1.02 6.35
C ARG A 30 8.27 -1.56 7.72
N GLU A 31 7.18 -1.05 8.28
CA GLU A 31 6.78 -1.34 9.66
C GLU A 31 5.27 -1.29 9.81
N VAL A 32 4.71 -2.24 10.55
CA VAL A 32 3.29 -2.31 10.89
C VAL A 32 3.16 -2.38 12.41
N ASP A 33 2.65 -1.32 13.00
CA ASP A 33 2.30 -1.24 14.42
C ASP A 33 0.78 -1.35 14.56
N VAL A 34 0.32 -2.55 14.91
CA VAL A 34 -1.10 -2.87 15.04
C VAL A 34 -1.70 -2.24 16.30
N GLU A 35 -0.92 -2.12 17.37
CA GLU A 35 -1.37 -1.57 18.66
C GLU A 35 -1.69 -0.08 18.53
N ASN A 36 -0.80 0.68 17.90
CA ASN A 36 -0.97 2.10 17.64
C ASN A 36 -1.68 2.41 16.32
N LYS A 37 -2.11 1.38 15.57
CA LYS A 37 -2.74 1.49 14.24
C LYS A 37 -1.93 2.35 13.28
N LYS A 38 -0.60 2.21 13.31
CA LYS A 38 0.33 3.00 12.53
C LYS A 38 1.09 2.10 11.56
N ILE A 39 1.29 2.61 10.35
CA ILE A 39 2.03 1.90 9.32
C ILE A 39 3.07 2.86 8.78
N ILE A 40 4.32 2.41 8.75
CA ILE A 40 5.42 3.17 8.15
C ILE A 40 5.76 2.51 6.84
N ILE A 41 5.62 3.28 5.76
CA ILE A 41 5.94 2.87 4.41
C ILE A 41 7.18 3.64 3.92
N THR A 42 7.90 3.02 3.00
CA THR A 42 8.88 3.72 2.16
C THR A 42 8.28 3.76 0.76
N PRO A 43 7.63 4.87 0.37
CA PRO A 43 7.04 4.97 -0.95
C PRO A 43 8.15 4.95 -2.00
N MET A 44 7.89 4.28 -3.13
CA MET A 44 8.74 4.41 -4.31
C MET A 44 8.65 5.83 -4.87
N GLU A 45 9.67 6.24 -5.61
CA GLU A 45 9.67 7.51 -6.34
C GLU A 45 8.40 7.62 -7.21
N GLY A 46 7.71 8.75 -7.13
CA GLY A 46 6.46 9.01 -7.84
C GLY A 46 5.19 8.35 -7.26
N LEU A 47 5.27 7.57 -6.18
CA LEU A 47 4.10 6.91 -5.60
C LEU A 47 3.13 7.89 -4.89
N LEU A 48 3.64 9.00 -4.34
CA LEU A 48 2.88 9.97 -3.55
C LEU A 48 2.81 11.38 -4.15
N ASP A 49 3.31 11.59 -5.37
CA ASP A 49 3.35 12.90 -6.03
C ASP A 49 1.97 13.35 -6.57
#